data_AF-A0A838CN71-F1
#
_entry.id   AF-A0A838CN71-F1
#
_cell.length_a   1.000
_cell.length_b   1.000
_cell.length_c   1.000
_cell.angle_alpha   90.00
_cell.angle_beta   90.00
_cell.angle_gamma   90.00
#
_symmetry.space_group_name_H-M   'P 1'
#
loop_
_entity.id
_entity.type
_entity.pdbx_description
1 polymer ?
#
loop_
_entity_poly.entity_id
_entity_poly.type
_entity_poly.pdbx_seq_one_letter_code
_entity_poly.pdbx_strand_id
1 'polypeptide(L)'
;MAKRDLLTPIGITIGFIMVIFGIMSNAGFSGITSFIQASSIVIVLGGLIAALLVNFNLSELKLTFRVTKEAFKSSDMNLRELITLFVQLSERARREGLLALEAELEEVEDPFIKKGILLAVDGIEPEVINDIMNAEIVAVEERHQKGRAIFEKAGEYAPAWGMIGTLIGLVLMLQSLTSPETLGPKMAVALLTTFYGTLLANLVFIPMAAKLENKTEKEIFMKQVIIEGVIGVQSGQNPKILEEKLGAFLSEEDKKIVEEEKQEDTLGEAANEA
;
A
#
# COMPACT_ATOMS: atom_id res chain seq x y z
N MET A 1 -16.32 1.75 -6.68
CA MET A 1 -16.40 1.31 -5.26
C MET A 1 -15.15 0.51 -4.91
N ALA A 2 -14.34 0.95 -3.95
CA ALA A 2 -13.10 0.26 -3.58
C ALA A 2 -13.38 -1.18 -3.09
N LYS A 3 -12.85 -2.19 -3.79
CA LYS A 3 -12.88 -3.59 -3.33
C LYS A 3 -12.04 -3.70 -2.05
N ARG A 4 -12.36 -4.69 -1.20
CA ARG A 4 -11.64 -4.92 0.05
C ARG A 4 -10.42 -5.80 -0.22
N ASP A 5 -9.28 -5.46 0.38
CA ASP A 5 -8.10 -6.31 0.34
C ASP A 5 -8.27 -7.48 1.30
N LEU A 6 -8.64 -8.64 0.75
CA LEU A 6 -8.89 -9.86 1.52
C LEU A 6 -7.59 -10.56 1.94
N LEU A 7 -6.50 -10.36 1.20
CA LEU A 7 -5.25 -11.09 1.45
C LEU A 7 -4.52 -10.58 2.71
N THR A 8 -4.56 -9.28 3.01
CA THR A 8 -3.98 -8.76 4.27
C THR A 8 -4.57 -9.42 5.53
N PRO A 9 -5.89 -9.37 5.78
CA PRO A 9 -6.47 -9.95 6.98
C PRO A 9 -6.32 -11.48 6.98
N ILE A 10 -6.42 -12.14 5.83
CA ILE A 10 -6.21 -13.58 5.72
C ILE A 10 -4.77 -13.95 6.10
N GLY A 11 -3.76 -13.26 5.55
CA GLY A 11 -2.36 -13.53 5.82
C GLY A 11 -1.99 -13.34 7.29
N ILE A 12 -2.43 -12.24 7.91
CA ILE A 12 -2.24 -11.99 9.35
C ILE A 12 -2.93 -13.11 10.15
N THR A 13 -4.17 -13.46 9.82
CA THR A 13 -4.93 -14.49 10.52
C THR A 13 -4.26 -15.87 10.41
N ILE A 14 -3.79 -16.26 9.22
CA ILE A 14 -3.07 -17.52 9.01
C ILE A 14 -1.79 -17.54 9.85
N GLY A 15 -1.01 -16.44 9.87
CA GLY A 15 0.20 -16.37 10.69
C GLY A 15 -0.10 -16.56 12.17
N PHE A 16 -1.14 -15.92 12.70
CA PHE A 16 -1.58 -16.15 14.08
C PHE A 16 -2.05 -17.58 14.32
N ILE A 17 -2.82 -18.17 13.40
CA ILE A 17 -3.26 -19.57 13.49
C ILE A 17 -2.06 -20.52 13.55
N MET A 18 -1.04 -20.32 12.71
CA MET A 18 0.15 -21.17 12.69
C MET A 18 0.94 -21.08 14.01
N VAL A 19 1.04 -19.88 14.59
CA VAL A 19 1.65 -19.69 15.91
C VAL A 19 0.85 -20.40 17.00
N ILE A 20 -0.48 -20.22 17.02
CA ILE A 20 -1.36 -20.88 17.99
C ILE A 20 -1.29 -22.41 17.84
N PHE A 21 -1.30 -22.92 16.61
CA PHE A 21 -1.14 -24.34 16.33
C PHE A 21 0.20 -24.90 16.83
N GLY A 22 1.30 -24.15 16.65
CA GLY A 22 2.61 -24.52 17.18
C GLY A 22 2.64 -24.61 18.71
N ILE A 23 1.91 -23.72 19.40
CA ILE A 23 1.77 -23.76 20.86
C ILE A 23 0.89 -24.94 21.29
N MET A 24 -0.27 -25.10 20.67
CA MET A 24 -1.26 -26.11 21.03
C MET A 24 -0.78 -27.54 20.76
N SER A 25 -0.04 -27.75 19.67
CA SER A 25 0.49 -29.09 19.32
C SER A 25 1.51 -29.60 20.33
N ASN A 26 2.26 -28.70 20.99
CA ASN A 26 3.28 -29.08 21.97
C ASN A 26 2.78 -29.08 23.43
N ALA A 27 1.85 -28.19 23.78
CA ALA A 27 1.46 -27.96 25.18
C ALA A 27 -0.06 -28.03 25.43
N GLY A 28 -0.87 -28.39 24.43
CA GLY A 28 -2.33 -28.43 24.54
C GLY A 28 -2.96 -27.04 24.76
N PHE A 29 -4.24 -27.00 25.13
CA PHE A 29 -4.98 -25.74 25.31
C PHE A 29 -4.48 -24.93 26.53
N SER A 30 -3.95 -25.60 27.55
CA SER A 30 -3.32 -24.94 28.71
C SER A 30 -2.04 -24.21 28.33
N GLY A 31 -1.33 -24.65 27.28
CA GLY A 31 -0.13 -24.01 26.75
C GLY A 31 -0.36 -22.55 26.36
N ILE A 32 -1.53 -22.19 25.84
CA ILE A 32 -1.84 -20.81 25.43
C ILE A 32 -1.74 -19.85 26.63
N THR A 33 -2.22 -20.27 27.79
CA THR A 33 -2.17 -19.43 29.01
C THR A 33 -0.75 -19.13 29.47
N SER A 34 0.19 -20.04 29.22
CA SER A 34 1.63 -19.86 29.51
C SER A 34 2.29 -18.81 28.62
N PHE A 35 1.73 -18.56 27.43
CA PHE A 35 2.19 -17.55 26.49
C PHE A 35 1.45 -16.21 26.64
N ILE A 36 0.65 -16.02 27.70
CA ILE A 36 0.00 -14.73 27.99
C ILE A 36 0.55 -14.23 29.33
N GLN A 37 1.56 -13.37 29.25
CA GLN A 37 2.19 -12.79 30.43
C GLN A 37 2.09 -11.26 30.42
N ALA A 38 1.31 -10.72 31.36
CA ALA A 38 1.02 -9.29 31.43
C ALA A 38 2.27 -8.40 31.47
N SER A 39 3.29 -8.79 32.25
CA SER A 39 4.55 -8.02 32.32
C SER A 39 5.26 -7.93 30.98
N SER A 40 5.33 -9.03 30.22
CA SER A 40 6.01 -9.08 28.93
C SER A 40 5.26 -8.25 27.87
N ILE A 41 3.93 -8.33 27.88
CA ILE A 41 3.07 -7.52 26.99
C ILE A 41 3.25 -6.03 27.28
N VAL A 42 3.22 -5.62 28.54
CA VAL A 42 3.37 -4.22 28.94
C VAL A 42 4.75 -3.68 28.56
N ILE A 43 5.83 -4.45 28.75
CA ILE A 43 7.18 -4.02 28.36
C ILE A 43 7.27 -3.80 26.84
N VAL A 44 6.78 -4.75 26.04
CA VAL A 44 6.90 -4.67 24.58
C VAL A 44 5.94 -3.65 23.99
N LEU A 45 4.64 -3.75 24.26
CA LEU A 45 3.64 -2.84 23.70
C LEU A 45 3.73 -1.44 24.30
N GLY A 46 3.91 -1.34 25.62
CA GLY A 46 4.07 -0.05 26.29
C GLY A 46 5.35 0.66 25.85
N GLY A 47 6.46 -0.09 25.76
CA GLY A 47 7.72 0.43 25.23
C GLY A 47 7.62 0.86 23.77
N LEU A 48 7.00 0.04 22.92
CA LEU A 48 6.74 0.37 21.52
C LEU A 48 5.93 1.66 21.40
N ILE A 49 4.81 1.78 22.10
CA ILE A 49 3.96 2.99 22.07
C ILE A 49 4.75 4.21 22.58
N ALA A 50 5.54 4.06 23.65
CA ALA A 50 6.39 5.13 24.17
C ALA A 50 7.44 5.57 23.13
N ALA A 51 8.12 4.64 22.46
CA ALA A 51 9.08 4.97 21.41
C ALA A 51 8.43 5.66 20.21
N LEU A 52 7.21 5.25 19.83
CA LEU A 52 6.46 5.92 18.77
C LEU A 52 6.01 7.33 19.18
N LEU A 53 5.62 7.54 20.45
CA LEU A 53 5.28 8.87 20.97
C LEU A 53 6.50 9.81 21.05
N VAL A 54 7.70 9.26 21.23
CA VAL A 54 8.95 10.03 21.18
C VAL A 54 9.29 10.42 19.74
N ASN A 55 9.04 9.53 18.77
CA ASN A 55 9.41 9.75 17.38
C ASN A 55 8.38 10.59 16.60
N PHE A 56 7.10 10.47 16.92
CA PHE A 56 6.00 11.08 16.16
C PHE A 56 5.15 12.01 17.03
N ASN A 57 4.65 13.10 16.44
CA ASN A 57 3.69 13.96 17.11
C ASN A 57 2.27 13.37 17.09
N LEU A 58 1.35 13.92 17.91
CA LEU A 58 -0.03 13.41 18.00
C LEU A 58 -0.80 13.49 16.67
N SER A 59 -0.47 14.43 15.79
CA SER A 59 -1.14 14.58 14.49
C SER A 59 -0.76 13.46 13.54
N GLU A 60 0.52 13.06 13.53
CA GLU A 60 1.05 11.94 12.76
C GLU A 60 0.50 10.60 13.25
N LEU A 61 0.40 10.42 14.57
CA LEU A 61 -0.21 9.22 15.17
C LEU A 61 -1.70 9.06 14.82
N LYS A 62 -2.42 10.18 14.67
CA LYS A 62 -3.82 10.14 14.19
C LYS A 62 -3.89 9.76 12.71
N LEU A 63 -2.91 10.17 11.91
CA LEU A 63 -2.82 9.81 10.50
C LEU A 63 -2.69 8.29 10.33
N THR A 64 -2.02 7.61 11.26
CA THR A 64 -1.86 6.15 11.27
C THR A 64 -3.19 5.42 11.12
N PHE A 65 -4.26 5.83 11.84
CA PHE A 65 -5.56 5.16 11.71
C PHE A 65 -6.12 5.23 10.29
N ARG A 66 -5.90 6.35 9.59
CA ARG A 66 -6.32 6.52 8.19
C ARG A 66 -5.47 5.65 7.27
N VAL A 67 -4.15 5.64 7.46
CA VAL A 67 -3.21 4.84 6.67
C VAL A 67 -3.45 3.34 6.86
N THR A 68 -3.71 2.89 8.10
CA THR A 68 -4.14 1.51 8.39
C THR A 68 -5.36 1.16 7.56
N LYS A 69 -6.41 1.99 7.57
CA LYS A 69 -7.62 1.73 6.79
C LYS A 69 -7.32 1.62 5.29
N GLU A 70 -6.42 2.44 4.78
CA GLU A 70 -6.00 2.40 3.38
C GLU A 70 -5.19 1.13 3.04
N ALA A 71 -4.40 0.62 4.00
CA ALA A 71 -3.70 -0.67 3.84
C ALA A 71 -4.65 -1.84 3.55
N PHE A 72 -5.92 -1.78 4.01
CA PHE A 72 -6.95 -2.80 3.81
C PHE A 72 -7.90 -2.55 2.62
N LYS A 73 -7.77 -1.44 1.89
CA LYS A 73 -8.53 -1.22 0.65
C LYS A 73 -7.73 -1.71 -0.55
N SER A 74 -8.37 -2.16 -1.62
CA SER A 74 -7.68 -2.29 -2.91
C SER A 74 -7.77 -0.98 -3.69
N SER A 75 -6.71 -0.64 -4.41
CA SER A 75 -6.78 0.30 -5.53
C SER A 75 -7.01 -0.51 -6.79
N ASP A 76 -8.06 -0.17 -7.55
CA ASP A 76 -8.50 -0.88 -8.75
C ASP A 76 -8.37 0.06 -9.96
N MET A 77 -7.24 0.75 -10.07
CA MET A 77 -6.95 1.54 -11.27
C MET A 77 -6.54 0.58 -12.40
N ASN A 78 -7.43 0.40 -13.36
CA ASN A 78 -7.21 -0.43 -14.53
C ASN A 78 -6.47 0.38 -15.61
N LEU A 79 -5.23 0.00 -15.88
CA LEU A 79 -4.39 0.66 -16.88
C LEU A 79 -4.99 0.57 -18.29
N ARG A 80 -5.70 -0.51 -18.63
CA ARG A 80 -6.38 -0.64 -19.93
C ARG A 80 -7.48 0.41 -20.10
N GLU A 81 -8.36 0.54 -19.10
CA GLU A 81 -9.42 1.55 -19.10
C GLU A 81 -8.86 2.97 -19.20
N LEU A 82 -7.73 3.22 -18.51
CA LEU A 82 -7.03 4.49 -18.58
C LEU A 82 -6.51 4.80 -19.99
N ILE A 83 -5.90 3.81 -20.67
CA ILE A 83 -5.41 3.97 -22.04
C ILE A 83 -6.58 4.27 -22.98
N THR A 84 -7.67 3.49 -22.90
CA THR A 84 -8.88 3.69 -23.71
C THR A 84 -9.44 5.10 -23.52
N LEU A 85 -9.50 5.58 -22.28
CA LEU A 85 -9.93 6.95 -21.97
C LEU A 85 -9.04 8.00 -22.67
N PHE A 86 -7.71 7.89 -22.58
CA PHE A 86 -6.82 8.86 -23.24
C PHE A 86 -6.86 8.79 -24.76
N VAL A 87 -7.09 7.61 -25.35
CA VAL A 87 -7.30 7.45 -26.79
C VAL A 87 -8.58 8.18 -27.22
N GLN A 88 -9.69 8.01 -26.50
CA GLN A 88 -10.96 8.70 -26.77
C GLN A 88 -10.82 10.22 -26.62
N LEU A 89 -10.17 10.69 -25.55
CA LEU A 89 -9.89 12.11 -25.35
C LEU A 89 -9.02 12.67 -26.48
N SER A 90 -8.03 11.94 -26.96
CA SER A 90 -7.17 12.35 -28.08
C SER A 90 -7.95 12.44 -29.40
N GLU A 91 -8.81 11.47 -29.70
CA GLU A 91 -9.69 11.50 -30.87
C GLU A 91 -10.59 12.73 -30.87
N ARG A 92 -11.21 13.01 -29.72
CA ARG A 92 -12.11 14.14 -29.56
C ARG A 92 -11.35 15.47 -29.66
N ALA A 93 -10.24 15.61 -28.95
CA ALA A 93 -9.39 16.79 -29.01
C ALA A 93 -8.95 17.13 -30.43
N ARG A 94 -8.67 16.10 -31.25
CA ARG A 94 -8.24 16.29 -32.64
C ARG A 94 -9.39 16.65 -33.59
N ARG A 95 -10.60 16.14 -33.35
CA ARG A 95 -11.78 16.39 -34.21
C ARG A 95 -12.49 17.68 -33.87
N GLU A 96 -12.65 17.96 -32.58
CA GLU A 96 -13.48 19.04 -32.05
C GLU A 96 -12.66 20.17 -31.40
N GLY A 97 -11.36 19.96 -31.20
CA GLY A 97 -10.47 20.88 -30.49
C GLY A 97 -10.39 20.58 -28.99
N LEU A 98 -9.38 21.14 -28.31
CA LEU A 98 -9.14 20.90 -26.87
C LEU A 98 -10.30 21.40 -25.99
N LEU A 99 -10.95 22.51 -26.34
CA LEU A 99 -12.10 23.06 -25.60
C LEU A 99 -13.27 22.08 -25.50
N ALA A 100 -13.41 21.15 -26.45
CA ALA A 100 -14.47 20.15 -26.42
C ALA A 100 -14.30 19.12 -25.29
N LEU A 101 -13.11 19.02 -24.70
CA LEU A 101 -12.83 18.12 -23.58
C LEU A 101 -13.48 18.58 -22.26
N GLU A 102 -13.92 19.85 -22.16
CA GLU A 102 -14.60 20.34 -20.95
C GLU A 102 -15.89 19.57 -20.65
N ALA A 103 -16.60 19.11 -21.68
CA ALA A 103 -17.82 18.32 -21.52
C ALA A 103 -17.54 16.93 -20.91
N GLU A 104 -16.37 16.35 -21.20
CA GLU A 104 -15.95 15.03 -20.69
C GLU A 104 -15.42 15.10 -19.25
N LEU A 105 -14.98 16.28 -18.80
CA LEU A 105 -14.48 16.47 -17.44
C LEU A 105 -15.54 16.19 -16.36
N GLU A 106 -16.83 16.27 -16.70
CA GLU A 106 -17.90 15.92 -15.76
C GLU A 106 -17.93 14.41 -15.47
N GLU A 107 -17.60 13.58 -16.45
CA GLU A 107 -17.68 12.11 -16.36
C GLU A 107 -16.42 11.47 -15.75
N VAL A 108 -15.26 12.13 -15.86
CA VAL A 108 -14.03 11.67 -15.21
C VAL A 108 -14.22 11.70 -13.69
N GLU A 109 -13.87 10.64 -12.96
CA GLU A 109 -13.94 10.65 -11.48
C GLU A 109 -12.64 11.14 -10.82
N ASP A 110 -11.49 10.83 -11.44
CA ASP A 110 -10.18 11.07 -10.84
C ASP A 110 -9.76 12.56 -10.90
N PRO A 111 -9.52 13.22 -9.75
CA PRO A 111 -9.15 14.64 -9.73
C PRO A 111 -7.83 14.98 -10.42
N PHE A 112 -6.88 14.04 -10.44
CA PHE A 112 -5.57 14.23 -11.06
C PHE A 112 -5.69 14.21 -12.59
N ILE A 113 -6.52 13.33 -13.14
CA ILE A 113 -6.86 13.33 -14.57
C ILE A 113 -7.57 14.65 -14.95
N LYS A 114 -8.59 15.06 -14.18
CA LYS A 114 -9.30 16.33 -14.44
C LYS A 114 -8.36 17.53 -14.49
N LYS A 115 -7.46 17.62 -13.50
CA LYS A 115 -6.48 18.70 -13.44
C LYS A 115 -5.58 18.71 -14.68
N GLY A 116 -5.08 17.56 -15.11
CA GLY A 116 -4.25 17.46 -16.31
C GLY A 116 -4.98 17.90 -17.57
N ILE A 117 -6.22 17.42 -17.77
CA ILE A 117 -7.05 17.83 -18.91
C ILE A 117 -7.32 19.34 -18.88
N LEU A 118 -7.65 19.93 -17.71
CA LEU A 118 -7.84 21.38 -17.58
C LEU A 118 -6.59 22.17 -17.99
N LEU A 119 -5.40 21.74 -17.55
CA LEU A 119 -4.14 22.39 -17.96
C LEU A 119 -3.93 22.30 -19.48
N ALA A 120 -4.33 21.19 -20.11
CA ALA A 120 -4.27 21.04 -21.56
C ALA A 120 -5.29 21.96 -22.28
N VAL A 121 -6.51 22.08 -21.75
CA VAL A 121 -7.55 22.98 -22.27
C VAL A 121 -7.11 24.45 -22.18
N ASP A 122 -6.45 24.82 -21.08
CA ASP A 122 -5.88 26.15 -20.86
C ASP A 122 -4.69 26.47 -21.79
N GLY A 123 -4.26 25.51 -22.62
CA GLY A 123 -3.19 25.69 -23.60
C GLY A 123 -1.80 25.78 -22.99
N ILE A 124 -1.61 25.28 -21.77
CA ILE A 124 -0.29 25.22 -21.12
C ILE A 124 0.64 24.29 -21.93
N GLU A 125 1.92 24.68 -22.03
CA GLU A 125 2.93 23.90 -22.75
C GLU A 125 3.18 22.54 -22.08
N PRO A 126 3.42 21.46 -22.86
CA PRO A 126 3.51 20.11 -22.31
C PRO A 126 4.65 19.92 -21.29
N GLU A 127 5.77 20.66 -21.43
CA GLU A 127 6.86 20.68 -20.46
C GLU A 127 6.39 21.23 -19.10
N VAL A 128 5.61 22.31 -19.12
CA VAL A 128 5.07 22.93 -17.90
C VAL A 128 3.99 22.05 -17.27
N ILE A 129 3.16 21.37 -18.07
CA ILE A 129 2.20 20.37 -17.57
C ILE A 129 2.95 19.24 -16.85
N ASN A 130 4.01 18.72 -17.46
CA ASN A 130 4.85 17.69 -16.88
C ASN A 130 5.40 18.12 -15.51
N ASP A 131 5.97 19.32 -15.42
CA ASP A 131 6.53 19.87 -14.19
C ASP A 131 5.47 20.02 -13.08
N ILE A 132 4.30 20.60 -13.40
CA ILE A 132 3.21 20.82 -12.44
C ILE A 132 2.67 19.50 -11.91
N MET A 133 2.44 18.52 -12.79
CA MET A 133 1.86 17.24 -12.41
C MET A 133 2.89 16.35 -11.68
N ASN A 134 4.16 16.38 -12.08
CA ASN A 134 5.23 15.68 -11.36
C ASN A 134 5.44 16.25 -9.96
N ALA A 135 5.38 17.57 -9.79
CA ALA A 135 5.46 18.19 -8.46
C ALA A 135 4.33 17.69 -7.54
N GLU A 136 3.14 17.43 -8.09
CA GLU A 136 2.04 16.83 -7.33
C GLU A 136 2.27 15.36 -7.01
N ILE A 137 2.84 14.57 -7.93
CA ILE A 137 3.26 13.19 -7.65
C ILE A 137 4.25 13.15 -6.47
N VAL A 138 5.28 14.01 -6.49
CA VAL A 138 6.26 14.10 -5.40
C VAL A 138 5.58 14.45 -4.06
N ALA A 139 4.63 15.38 -4.07
CA ALA A 139 3.89 15.75 -2.86
C ALA A 139 2.96 14.62 -2.35
N VAL A 140 2.43 13.78 -3.24
CA VAL A 140 1.65 12.58 -2.88
C VAL A 140 2.58 11.51 -2.29
N GLU A 141 3.71 11.25 -2.93
CA GLU A 141 4.72 10.30 -2.47
C GLU A 141 5.22 10.64 -1.06
N GLU A 142 5.59 11.89 -0.81
CA GLU A 142 6.06 12.35 0.51
C GLU A 142 4.98 12.14 1.59
N ARG A 143 3.72 12.37 1.25
CA ARG A 143 2.58 12.17 2.17
C ARG A 143 2.39 10.68 2.49
N HIS A 144 2.51 9.81 1.50
CA HIS A 144 2.43 8.36 1.70
C HIS A 144 3.63 7.84 2.50
N GLN A 145 4.83 8.35 2.24
CA GLN A 145 6.03 8.03 3.00
C GLN A 145 5.88 8.40 4.48
N LYS A 146 5.40 9.62 4.78
CA LYS A 146 5.09 10.01 6.18
C LYS A 146 4.05 9.08 6.82
N GLY A 147 3.04 8.68 6.05
CA GLY A 147 2.01 7.75 6.50
C GLY A 147 2.52 6.36 6.83
N ARG A 148 3.41 5.79 5.99
CA ARG A 148 3.96 4.44 6.17
C ARG A 148 5.11 4.39 7.18
N ALA A 149 5.83 5.49 7.39
CA ALA A 149 6.99 5.58 8.28
C ALA A 149 6.71 5.08 9.71
N ILE A 150 5.48 5.23 10.20
CA ILE A 150 5.12 4.70 11.51
C ILE A 150 5.16 3.17 11.57
N PHE A 151 4.77 2.47 10.51
CA PHE A 151 4.83 1.02 10.44
C PHE A 151 6.27 0.53 10.31
N GLU A 152 7.09 1.23 9.52
CA GLU A 152 8.53 0.98 9.41
C GLU A 152 9.19 1.08 10.79
N LYS A 153 8.95 2.19 11.50
CA LYS A 153 9.50 2.41 12.84
C LYS A 153 8.93 1.48 13.89
N ALA A 154 7.65 1.13 13.81
CA ALA A 154 7.07 0.12 14.69
C ALA A 154 7.71 -1.26 14.49
N GLY A 155 8.03 -1.63 13.25
CA GLY A 155 8.75 -2.85 12.89
C GLY A 155 10.18 -2.87 13.43
N GLU A 156 10.87 -1.72 13.45
CA GLU A 156 12.20 -1.57 14.06
C GLU A 156 12.16 -1.63 15.59
N TYR A 157 11.19 -0.93 16.21
CA TYR A 157 11.14 -0.76 17.66
C TYR A 157 10.57 -1.97 18.41
N ALA A 158 9.61 -2.69 17.85
CA ALA A 158 9.01 -3.85 18.51
C ALA A 158 10.04 -4.93 18.94
N PRO A 159 10.98 -5.39 18.07
CA PRO A 159 11.99 -6.37 18.47
C PRO A 159 13.04 -5.76 19.39
N ALA A 160 13.38 -4.47 19.25
CA ALA A 160 14.29 -3.78 20.15
C ALA A 160 13.76 -3.75 21.60
N TRP A 161 12.48 -3.44 21.79
CA TRP A 161 11.83 -3.54 23.10
C TRP A 161 11.70 -4.98 23.59
N GLY A 162 11.55 -5.94 22.67
CA GLY A 162 11.64 -7.37 22.99
C GLY A 162 12.98 -7.74 23.62
N MET A 163 14.09 -7.26 23.04
CA MET A 163 15.46 -7.46 23.56
C MET A 163 15.67 -6.76 24.92
N ILE A 164 15.16 -5.54 25.11
CA ILE A 164 15.18 -4.86 26.40
C ILE A 164 14.46 -5.69 27.46
N GLY A 165 13.28 -6.24 27.13
CA GLY A 165 12.55 -7.14 28.01
C GLY A 165 13.32 -8.41 28.37
N THR A 166 14.10 -8.96 27.43
CA THR A 166 14.99 -10.09 27.69
C THR A 166 16.06 -9.75 28.71
N LEU A 167 16.69 -8.58 28.58
CA LEU A 167 17.66 -8.10 29.55
C LEU A 167 17.04 -7.92 30.93
N ILE A 168 15.83 -7.36 31.02
CA ILE A 168 15.09 -7.23 32.29
C ILE A 168 14.85 -8.60 32.91
N GLY A 169 14.34 -9.56 32.14
CA GLY A 169 14.06 -10.91 32.63
C GLY A 169 15.32 -11.65 33.08
N LEU A 170 16.43 -11.51 32.36
CA LEU A 170 17.74 -12.06 32.75
C LEU A 170 18.25 -11.46 34.06
N VAL A 171 18.17 -10.13 34.22
CA VAL A 171 18.56 -9.46 35.48
C VAL A 171 17.72 -9.97 36.66
N LEU A 172 16.40 -10.06 36.48
CA LEU A 172 15.50 -10.58 37.51
C LEU A 172 15.79 -12.06 37.85
N MET A 173 16.12 -12.86 36.84
CA MET A 173 16.49 -14.27 36.99
C MET A 173 17.76 -14.41 37.85
N LEU A 174 18.80 -13.63 37.54
CA LEU A 174 20.06 -13.63 38.28
C LEU A 174 19.88 -13.21 39.74
N GLN A 175 18.92 -12.34 40.03
CA GLN A 175 18.58 -11.93 41.41
C GLN A 175 17.89 -13.03 42.24
N SER A 176 17.38 -14.11 41.63
CA SER A 176 16.65 -15.17 42.35
C SER A 176 17.14 -16.57 42.05
N LEU A 177 18.44 -16.70 41.78
CA LEU A 177 19.09 -18.00 41.55
C LEU A 177 18.94 -18.97 42.73
N THR A 178 18.72 -18.47 43.94
CA THR A 178 18.59 -19.27 45.16
C THR A 178 17.22 -19.94 45.33
N SER A 179 16.21 -19.56 44.54
CA SER A 179 14.84 -20.05 44.67
C SER A 179 14.33 -20.61 43.34
N PRO A 180 14.51 -21.92 43.07
CA PRO A 180 14.17 -22.57 41.80
C PRO A 180 12.72 -22.32 41.34
N GLU A 181 11.79 -22.23 42.29
CA GLU A 181 10.36 -21.98 42.04
C GLU A 181 10.10 -20.62 41.37
N THR A 182 10.95 -19.62 41.64
CA THR A 182 10.81 -18.26 41.07
C THR A 182 11.54 -18.09 39.74
N LEU A 183 12.37 -19.07 39.35
CA LEU A 183 13.22 -18.98 38.18
C LEU A 183 12.41 -19.07 36.87
N GLY A 184 11.47 -20.01 36.81
CA GLY A 184 10.62 -20.26 35.63
C GLY A 184 9.83 -19.02 35.18
N PRO A 185 9.03 -18.38 36.06
CA PRO A 185 8.27 -17.17 35.70
C PRO A 185 9.14 -16.00 35.23
N LYS A 186 10.35 -15.84 35.79
CA LYS A 186 11.29 -14.77 35.40
C LYS A 186 11.96 -15.04 34.05
N MET A 187 12.30 -16.30 33.78
CA MET A 187 12.77 -16.73 32.48
C MET A 187 11.69 -16.58 31.40
N ALA A 188 10.42 -16.87 31.75
CA ALA A 188 9.29 -16.65 30.87
C ALA A 188 9.14 -15.18 30.47
N VAL A 189 9.39 -14.21 31.37
CA VAL A 189 9.45 -12.78 31.01
C VAL A 189 10.42 -12.59 29.84
N ALA A 190 11.65 -13.08 30.00
CA ALA A 190 12.75 -12.81 29.08
C ALA A 190 12.50 -13.37 27.67
N LEU A 191 11.91 -14.56 27.58
CA LEU A 191 11.63 -15.24 26.32
C LEU A 191 10.38 -14.69 25.64
N LEU A 192 9.32 -14.41 26.41
CA LEU A 192 8.05 -13.91 25.86
C LEU A 192 8.19 -12.49 25.32
N THR A 193 9.06 -11.65 25.90
CA THR A 193 9.30 -10.30 25.36
C THR A 193 9.95 -10.37 23.98
N THR A 194 10.96 -11.22 23.77
CA THR A 194 11.56 -11.43 22.43
C THR A 194 10.52 -11.97 21.47
N PHE A 195 9.74 -12.96 21.90
CA PHE A 195 8.72 -13.59 21.09
C PHE A 195 7.68 -12.57 20.60
N TYR A 196 7.09 -11.77 21.49
CA TYR A 196 6.09 -10.77 21.10
C TYR A 196 6.69 -9.68 20.21
N GLY A 197 7.89 -9.18 20.53
CA GLY A 197 8.54 -8.13 19.74
C GLY A 197 8.80 -8.57 18.30
N THR A 198 9.39 -9.75 18.14
CA THR A 198 9.69 -10.33 16.82
C THR A 198 8.41 -10.71 16.07
N LEU A 199 7.42 -11.29 16.76
CA LEU A 199 6.15 -11.67 16.14
C LEU A 199 5.42 -10.45 15.58
N LEU A 200 5.27 -9.39 16.38
CA LEU A 200 4.55 -8.18 15.95
C LEU A 200 5.27 -7.47 14.79
N ALA A 201 6.59 -7.37 14.83
CA ALA A 201 7.34 -6.76 13.74
C ALA A 201 7.19 -7.53 12.43
N ASN A 202 7.42 -8.84 12.44
CA ASN A 202 7.51 -9.62 11.21
C ASN A 202 6.16 -10.09 10.68
N LEU A 203 5.13 -10.23 11.52
CA LEU A 203 3.80 -10.62 11.07
C LEU A 203 2.92 -9.42 10.71
N VAL A 204 3.13 -8.27 11.36
CA VAL A 204 2.22 -7.12 11.25
C VAL A 204 2.94 -5.91 10.66
N PHE A 205 3.88 -5.31 11.38
CA PHE A 205 4.36 -3.97 11.03
C PHE A 205 5.19 -3.91 9.74
N ILE A 206 6.17 -4.80 9.59
CA ILE A 206 7.06 -4.81 8.41
C ILE A 206 6.27 -5.16 7.13
N PRO A 207 5.43 -6.23 7.09
CA PRO A 207 4.63 -6.52 5.90
C PRO A 207 3.63 -5.40 5.56
N MET A 208 3.05 -4.74 6.57
CA MET A 208 2.14 -3.61 6.34
C MET A 208 2.87 -2.41 5.73
N ALA A 209 4.08 -2.09 6.21
CA ALA A 209 4.91 -1.04 5.62
C ALA A 209 5.22 -1.33 4.15
N ALA A 210 5.73 -2.52 3.85
CA ALA A 210 6.05 -2.94 2.48
C ALA A 210 4.82 -2.95 1.56
N LYS A 211 3.65 -3.32 2.08
CA LYS A 211 2.40 -3.27 1.32
C LYS A 211 1.98 -1.85 0.96
N LEU A 212 2.12 -0.90 1.89
CA LEU A 212 1.81 0.51 1.64
C LEU A 212 2.79 1.13 0.65
N GLU A 213 4.06 0.74 0.71
CA GLU A 213 5.07 1.08 -0.29
C GLU A 213 4.68 0.59 -1.68
N ASN A 214 4.40 -0.71 -1.85
CA ASN A 214 3.96 -1.28 -3.12
C ASN A 214 2.69 -0.59 -3.69
N LYS A 215 1.79 -0.15 -2.82
CA LYS A 215 0.60 0.62 -3.24
C LYS A 215 0.96 2.02 -3.74
N THR A 216 1.88 2.68 -3.05
CA THR A 216 2.38 3.99 -3.41
C THR A 216 3.06 3.94 -4.77
N GLU A 217 3.93 2.95 -4.99
CA GLU A 217 4.61 2.75 -6.28
C GLU A 217 3.62 2.53 -7.42
N LYS A 218 2.59 1.69 -7.21
CA LYS A 218 1.53 1.48 -8.21
C LYS A 218 0.75 2.75 -8.52
N GLU A 219 0.42 3.54 -7.50
CA GLU A 219 -0.29 4.81 -7.70
C GLU A 219 0.57 5.84 -8.46
N ILE A 220 1.86 5.97 -8.09
CA ILE A 220 2.82 6.83 -8.77
C ILE A 220 2.97 6.42 -10.24
N PHE A 221 3.10 5.12 -10.50
CA PHE A 221 3.18 4.58 -11.86
C PHE A 221 1.95 4.95 -12.69
N MET A 222 0.74 4.75 -12.15
CA MET A 222 -0.50 5.13 -12.83
C MET A 222 -0.56 6.65 -13.10
N LYS A 223 -0.14 7.48 -12.13
CA LYS A 223 -0.06 8.94 -12.31
C LYS A 223 0.95 9.35 -13.37
N GLN A 224 2.07 8.64 -13.49
CA GLN A 224 3.04 8.88 -14.55
C GLN A 224 2.44 8.61 -15.94
N VAL A 225 1.70 7.50 -16.09
CA VAL A 225 0.98 7.19 -17.34
C VAL A 225 -0.07 8.26 -17.65
N ILE A 226 -0.77 8.76 -16.62
CA ILE A 226 -1.72 9.88 -16.76
C ILE A 226 -1.02 11.11 -17.34
N ILE A 227 0.16 11.48 -16.84
CA ILE A 227 0.93 12.63 -17.37
C ILE A 227 1.24 12.43 -18.86
N GLU A 228 1.73 11.25 -19.24
CA GLU A 228 2.04 10.94 -20.65
C GLU A 228 0.78 10.99 -21.53
N GLY A 229 -0.36 10.52 -21.01
CA GLY A 229 -1.66 10.60 -21.68
C GLY A 229 -2.10 12.04 -21.91
N VAL A 230 -2.06 12.88 -20.86
CA VAL A 230 -2.43 14.30 -20.92
C VAL A 230 -1.55 15.05 -21.92
N ILE A 231 -0.23 14.85 -21.87
CA ILE A 231 0.74 15.44 -22.81
C ILE A 231 0.42 15.00 -24.24
N GLY A 232 0.12 13.72 -24.44
CA GLY A 232 -0.25 13.17 -25.74
C GLY A 232 -1.51 13.81 -26.33
N VAL A 233 -2.55 14.01 -25.51
CA VAL A 233 -3.78 14.71 -25.89
C VAL A 233 -3.51 16.18 -26.20
N GLN A 234 -2.79 16.88 -25.33
CA GLN A 234 -2.45 18.30 -25.49
C GLN A 234 -1.65 18.56 -26.78
N SER A 235 -0.70 17.66 -27.10
CA SER A 235 0.15 17.76 -28.29
C SER A 235 -0.58 17.34 -29.58
N GLY A 236 -1.85 16.93 -29.50
CA GLY A 236 -2.62 16.47 -30.65
C GLY A 236 -2.03 15.23 -31.32
N GLN A 237 -1.40 14.35 -30.54
CA GLN A 237 -0.81 13.12 -31.08
C GLN A 237 -1.87 12.27 -31.78
N ASN A 238 -1.46 11.51 -32.79
CA ASN A 238 -2.36 10.55 -33.41
C ASN A 238 -2.82 9.54 -32.35
N PRO A 239 -4.15 9.30 -32.18
CA PRO A 239 -4.67 8.37 -31.18
C PRO A 239 -4.02 6.99 -31.22
N LYS A 240 -3.70 6.47 -32.41
CA LYS A 240 -2.98 5.19 -32.56
C LYS A 240 -1.54 5.23 -32.05
N ILE A 241 -0.86 6.36 -32.22
CA ILE A 241 0.51 6.56 -31.69
C ILE A 241 0.45 6.70 -30.17
N LEU A 242 -0.55 7.41 -29.65
CA LEU A 242 -0.77 7.55 -28.22
C LEU A 242 -1.08 6.18 -27.58
N GLU A 243 -1.94 5.39 -28.20
CA GLU A 243 -2.25 4.02 -27.78
C GLU A 243 -1.00 3.14 -27.73
N GLU A 244 -0.18 3.15 -28.78
CA GLU A 244 1.09 2.39 -28.82
C GLU A 244 2.04 2.85 -27.70
N LYS A 245 2.17 4.17 -27.51
CA LYS A 245 3.04 4.76 -26.48
C LYS A 245 2.58 4.39 -25.07
N LEU A 246 1.28 4.51 -24.78
CA LEU A 246 0.75 4.16 -23.46
C LEU A 246 0.68 2.64 -23.26
N GLY A 247 0.49 1.87 -24.33
CA GLY A 247 0.54 0.41 -24.35
C GLY A 247 1.92 -0.15 -24.00
N ALA A 248 2.99 0.63 -24.18
CA ALA A 248 4.33 0.25 -23.70
C ALA A 248 4.41 0.09 -22.18
N PHE A 249 3.50 0.71 -21.42
CA PHE A 249 3.41 0.57 -19.95
C PHE A 249 2.60 -0.65 -19.50
N LEU A 250 1.88 -1.33 -20.40
CA LEU A 250 1.14 -2.55 -20.08
C LEU A 250 2.10 -3.72 -19.84
N SER A 251 1.72 -4.59 -18.91
CA SER A 251 2.38 -5.88 -18.76
C SER A 251 2.13 -6.75 -20.00
N GLU A 252 3.02 -7.72 -20.27
CA GLU A 252 2.82 -8.66 -21.40
C GLU A 252 1.52 -9.47 -21.27
N GLU A 253 1.06 -9.72 -20.05
CA GLU A 253 -0.24 -10.36 -19.80
C GLU A 253 -1.40 -9.42 -20.17
N ASP A 254 -1.31 -8.15 -19.77
CA ASP A 254 -2.35 -7.18 -20.11
C ASP A 254 -2.42 -6.90 -21.61
N LYS A 255 -1.27 -6.91 -22.31
CA LYS A 255 -1.22 -6.78 -23.78
C LYS A 255 -1.97 -7.90 -24.48
N LYS A 256 -1.77 -9.16 -24.04
CA LYS A 256 -2.49 -10.31 -24.60
C LYS A 256 -3.99 -10.19 -24.42
N ILE A 257 -4.44 -9.74 -23.25
CA ILE A 257 -5.86 -9.53 -22.99
C ILE A 257 -6.43 -8.46 -23.94
N VAL A 258 -5.72 -7.36 -24.17
CA VAL A 258 -6.14 -6.33 -25.15
C VAL A 258 -6.19 -6.89 -26.57
N GLU A 259 -5.22 -7.73 -26.95
CA GLU A 259 -5.21 -8.39 -28.26
C GLU A 259 -6.36 -9.37 -28.44
N GLU A 260 -6.70 -10.13 -27.38
CA GLU A 260 -7.84 -11.05 -27.35
C GLU A 260 -9.17 -10.29 -27.44
N GLU A 261 -9.35 -9.21 -26.66
CA GLU A 261 -10.53 -8.33 -26.72
C GLU A 261 -10.73 -7.75 -28.13
N LYS A 262 -9.64 -7.30 -28.78
CA LYS A 262 -9.68 -6.80 -30.17
C LYS A 262 -10.05 -7.88 -31.19
N GLN A 263 -9.61 -9.12 -30.97
CA GLN A 263 -9.98 -10.25 -31.83
C GLN A 263 -11.44 -10.66 -31.65
N GLU A 264 -11.97 -10.60 -30.43
CA GLU A 264 -13.38 -10.87 -30.17
C GLU A 264 -14.30 -9.81 -30.78
N ASP A 265 -13.97 -8.52 -30.66
CA ASP A 265 -14.75 -7.43 -31.29
C ASP A 265 -14.79 -7.56 -32.81
N THR A 266 -13.65 -7.86 -33.45
CA THR A 266 -13.59 -8.03 -34.91
C THR A 266 -14.35 -9.27 -35.40
N LEU A 267 -14.40 -10.34 -34.61
CA LEU A 267 -15.21 -11.52 -34.90
C LEU A 267 -16.71 -11.28 -34.67
N GLY A 268 -17.06 -10.48 -33.66
CA GLY A 268 -18.44 -10.07 -33.36
C GLY A 268 -19.05 -9.14 -34.41
N GLU A 269 -18.27 -8.18 -34.91
CA GLU A 269 -18.68 -7.31 -36.03
C GLU A 269 -18.89 -8.11 -37.32
N ALA A 270 -17.97 -9.02 -37.66
CA ALA A 270 -18.09 -9.88 -38.84
C ALA A 270 -19.30 -10.85 -38.77
N ALA A 271 -19.74 -11.24 -37.56
CA ALA A 271 -20.90 -12.09 -37.35
C ALA A 271 -22.24 -11.33 -37.41
N ASN A 272 -22.24 -10.02 -37.13
CA ASN A 272 -23.43 -9.17 -37.23
C ASN A 272 -23.67 -8.62 -38.64
N GLU A 273 -22.64 -8.62 -39.50
CA GLU A 273 -22.73 -8.21 -40.91
C GLU A 273 -23.10 -9.35 -41.88
N ALA A 274 -23.16 -10.60 -41.41
CA ALA A 274 -23.49 -11.80 -42.19
C ALA A 274 -24.94 -12.26 -41.99
#